data_AF-A0A9P6DJZ4-F1
#
_entry.id   AF-A0A9P6DJZ4-F1
#
_cell.length_a   1.000
_cell.length_b   1.000
_cell.length_c   1.000
_cell.angle_alpha   90.00
_cell.angle_beta   90.00
_cell.angle_gamma   90.00
#
_symmetry.space_group_name_H-M   'P 1'
#
loop_
_entity.id
_entity.type
_entity.pdbx_description
1 polymer ?
#
loop_
_entity_poly.entity_id
_entity_poly.type
_entity_poly.pdbx_seq_one_letter_code
_entity_poly.pdbx_strand_id
1 'polypeptide(L)'
;WRNLVPNLVMPFLRWCEGTKYGRSSCPPPDPLPCTCGIPARNVRVLAIYGDRIDHLSLTYCDCQPLPLTLLGLGLFPGSPVRPTFAFDINHLLWASTFFLNGIPNISAWTAALTAYLGQKAYEVPSTESLRKPFSKALQYFQLVQQRADELTRNVVEAYRAA
;
A
#
# COMPACT_ATOMS: atom_id res chain seq x y z
N TRP A 1 12.59 -0.99 4.84
CA TRP A 1 11.38 -0.53 5.55
C TRP A 1 11.63 0.60 6.53
N ARG A 2 12.50 0.45 7.54
CA ARG A 2 12.75 1.51 8.55
C ARG A 2 13.04 2.90 7.97
N ASN A 3 13.87 2.97 6.93
CA ASN A 3 14.22 4.23 6.26
C ASN A 3 13.14 4.71 5.27
N LEU A 4 12.25 3.82 4.84
CA LEU A 4 11.22 4.11 3.84
C LEU A 4 9.96 4.69 4.49
N VAL A 5 9.55 4.13 5.63
CA VAL A 5 8.30 4.49 6.33
C VAL A 5 8.14 5.99 6.59
N PRO A 6 9.14 6.74 7.11
CA PRO A 6 9.00 8.19 7.29
C PRO A 6 8.59 8.91 6.00
N ASN A 7 9.13 8.46 4.86
CA ASN A 7 8.89 9.08 3.55
C ASN A 7 7.51 8.71 2.97
N LEU A 8 6.81 7.73 3.54
CA LEU A 8 5.47 7.32 3.11
C LEU A 8 4.34 8.04 3.86
N VAL A 9 4.62 8.66 5.03
CA VAL A 9 3.59 9.29 5.88
C VAL A 9 2.88 10.44 5.16
N MET A 10 3.64 11.41 4.63
CA MET A 10 3.04 12.54 3.91
C MET A 10 2.32 12.12 2.61
N PRO A 11 2.90 11.24 1.76
CA PRO A 11 2.19 10.68 0.61
C PRO A 11 0.89 9.96 1.00
N PHE A 12 0.89 9.20 2.09
CA PHE A 12 -0.30 8.54 2.61
C PHE A 12 -1.38 9.55 3.02
N LEU A 13 -1.02 10.61 3.76
CA LEU A 13 -1.97 11.66 4.12
C LEU A 13 -2.55 12.38 2.89
N ARG A 14 -1.73 12.67 1.87
CA ARG A 14 -2.20 13.24 0.60
C ARG A 14 -3.13 12.29 -0.14
N TRP A 15 -2.82 11.00 -0.15
CA TRP A 15 -3.71 9.98 -0.72
C TRP A 15 -5.04 9.94 0.03
N CYS A 16 -5.03 9.99 1.37
CA CYS A 16 -6.24 10.06 2.20
C CYS A 16 -7.08 11.30 1.87
N GLU A 17 -6.45 12.46 1.73
CA GLU A 17 -7.13 13.70 1.35
C GLU A 17 -7.76 13.59 -0.05
N GLY A 18 -6.98 13.20 -1.05
CA GLY A 18 -7.43 13.12 -2.45
C GLY A 18 -8.50 12.07 -2.71
N THR A 19 -8.49 10.96 -1.96
CA THR A 19 -9.46 9.86 -2.11
C THR A 19 -10.62 9.91 -1.12
N LYS A 20 -10.68 10.92 -0.24
CA LYS A 20 -11.60 10.93 0.92
C LYS A 20 -11.49 9.66 1.76
N TYR A 21 -10.26 9.25 2.03
CA TYR A 21 -9.88 8.03 2.75
C TYR A 21 -10.31 6.76 2.00
N GLY A 22 -10.00 6.70 0.70
CA GLY A 22 -10.26 5.55 -0.16
C GLY A 22 -11.70 5.40 -0.67
N ARG A 23 -12.60 6.35 -0.36
CA ARG A 23 -14.01 6.34 -0.80
C ARG A 23 -14.20 6.72 -2.27
N SER A 24 -13.30 7.56 -2.79
CA SER A 24 -13.33 8.00 -4.18
C SER A 24 -12.08 7.51 -4.89
N SER A 25 -12.22 7.13 -6.16
CA SER A 25 -11.07 6.92 -7.02
C SER A 25 -10.35 8.26 -7.17
N CYS A 26 -9.09 8.31 -6.76
CA CYS A 26 -8.22 9.40 -7.17
C CYS A 26 -7.67 9.00 -8.55
N PRO A 27 -7.82 9.84 -9.59
CA PRO A 27 -7.10 9.59 -10.82
C PRO A 27 -5.60 9.45 -10.47
N PRO A 28 -4.87 8.53 -11.14
CA PRO A 28 -3.43 8.44 -10.96
C PRO A 28 -2.87 9.85 -11.14
N PRO A 29 -2.08 10.37 -10.19
CA PRO A 29 -1.44 11.66 -10.41
C PRO A 29 -0.65 11.56 -11.71
N ASP A 30 -0.80 12.56 -12.59
CA ASP A 30 -0.03 12.61 -13.83
C ASP A 30 1.44 12.40 -13.46
N PRO A 31 2.14 11.45 -14.11
CA PRO A 31 3.52 11.16 -13.77
C PRO A 31 4.32 12.44 -13.98
N LEU A 32 4.72 13.08 -12.87
CA LEU A 32 5.61 14.23 -12.91
C LEU A 32 6.85 13.79 -13.68
N PRO A 33 7.23 14.50 -14.77
CA PRO A 33 8.37 14.11 -15.56
C PRO A 33 9.61 14.08 -14.66
N CYS A 34 10.27 12.93 -14.57
CA CYS A 34 11.42 12.80 -13.70
C CYS A 34 12.56 13.68 -14.24
N THR A 35 13.22 14.43 -13.36
CA THR A 35 14.30 15.35 -13.73
C THR A 35 15.69 14.74 -13.61
N CYS A 36 15.81 13.46 -13.20
CA CYS A 36 17.11 12.83 -12.96
C CYS A 36 17.92 12.54 -14.22
N GLY A 37 17.33 12.54 -15.42
CA GLY A 37 18.02 12.18 -16.67
C GLY A 37 18.50 10.72 -16.76
N ILE A 38 18.28 9.91 -15.72
CA ILE A 38 18.60 8.48 -15.67
C ILE A 38 17.48 7.68 -16.34
N PRO A 39 17.78 6.66 -17.17
CA PRO A 39 16.76 5.78 -17.73
C PRO A 39 15.93 5.12 -16.63
N ALA A 40 14.59 5.21 -16.77
CA ALA A 40 13.67 4.61 -15.82
C ALA A 40 13.82 3.08 -15.80
N ARG A 41 13.73 2.51 -14.59
CA ARG A 41 13.72 1.06 -14.38
C ARG A 41 12.30 0.54 -14.53
N ASN A 42 12.14 -0.58 -15.20
CA ASN A 42 10.84 -1.26 -15.33
C ASN A 42 10.71 -2.36 -14.28
N VAL A 43 9.53 -2.51 -13.71
CA VAL A 43 9.18 -3.59 -12.79
C VAL A 43 7.77 -4.09 -13.08
N ARG A 44 7.57 -5.40 -12.96
CA ARG A 44 6.25 -6.02 -12.96
C ARG A 44 5.84 -6.32 -11.53
N VAL A 45 4.67 -5.84 -11.13
CA VAL A 45 4.11 -6.02 -9.79
C VAL A 45 2.73 -6.64 -9.93
N LEU A 46 2.46 -7.65 -9.13
CA LEU A 46 1.12 -8.21 -8.99
C LEU A 46 0.35 -7.41 -7.94
N ALA A 47 -0.66 -6.65 -8.38
CA ALA A 47 -1.53 -5.89 -7.51
C ALA A 47 -2.68 -6.76 -7.03
N ILE A 48 -2.78 -6.94 -5.71
CA ILE A 48 -3.81 -7.73 -5.06
C ILE A 48 -4.83 -6.77 -4.45
N TYR A 49 -6.02 -6.75 -5.05
CA TYR A 49 -7.18 -6.05 -4.53
C TYR A 49 -8.04 -7.00 -3.70
N GLY A 50 -9.04 -6.46 -2.99
CA GLY A 50 -9.99 -7.28 -2.25
C GLY A 50 -10.83 -8.21 -3.14
N ASP A 51 -11.01 -7.87 -4.41
CA ASP A 51 -11.94 -8.53 -5.33
C ASP A 51 -11.34 -8.94 -6.69
N ARG A 52 -10.08 -8.55 -6.97
CA ARG A 52 -9.39 -8.85 -8.23
C ARG A 52 -7.87 -8.88 -8.08
N ILE A 53 -7.21 -9.33 -9.14
CA ILE A 53 -5.75 -9.30 -9.30
C ILE A 53 -5.40 -8.64 -10.63
N ASP A 54 -4.49 -7.66 -10.61
CA ASP A 54 -4.00 -6.98 -11.82
C ASP A 54 -2.47 -7.10 -11.94
N HIS A 55 -1.99 -7.24 -13.17
CA HIS A 55 -0.56 -7.20 -13.49
C HIS A 55 -0.14 -5.79 -13.90
N LEU A 56 0.63 -5.13 -13.06
CA LEU A 56 1.09 -3.75 -13.31
C LEU A 56 2.52 -3.75 -13.84
N SER A 57 2.75 -3.04 -14.95
CA SER A 57 4.08 -2.70 -15.43
C SER A 57 4.37 -1.25 -15.10
N LEU A 58 5.31 -1.02 -14.18
CA LEU A 58 5.61 0.30 -13.64
C LEU A 58 7.03 0.72 -13.98
N THR A 59 7.19 1.99 -14.31
CA THR A 59 8.49 2.66 -14.41
C THR A 59 8.79 3.39 -13.11
N TYR A 60 10.03 3.27 -12.62
CA TYR A 60 10.48 4.00 -11.44
C TYR A 60 11.92 4.46 -11.59
N CYS A 61 12.29 5.50 -10.85
CA CYS A 61 13.66 6.00 -10.77
C CYS A 61 13.97 6.41 -9.33
N ASP A 62 15.16 6.93 -9.08
CA ASP A 62 15.54 7.33 -7.72
C ASP A 62 14.81 8.62 -7.30
N CYS A 63 14.33 9.45 -8.25
CA CYS A 63 13.45 10.60 -7.99
C CYS A 63 12.00 10.23 -7.71
N GLN A 64 11.52 9.14 -8.30
CA GLN A 64 10.21 8.56 -8.01
C GLN A 64 10.37 7.10 -7.59
N PRO A 65 10.74 6.87 -6.31
CA PRO A 65 10.84 5.53 -5.76
C PRO A 65 9.54 4.76 -5.94
N LEU A 66 9.67 3.50 -6.33
CA LEU A 66 8.54 2.60 -6.58
C LEU A 66 7.49 2.56 -5.45
N PRO A 67 7.84 2.58 -4.14
CA PRO A 67 6.83 2.67 -3.08
C PRO A 67 5.94 3.91 -3.16
N LEU A 68 6.47 5.05 -3.61
CA LEU A 68 5.69 6.28 -3.78
C LEU A 68 4.79 6.18 -5.01
N THR A 69 5.29 5.62 -6.11
CA THR A 69 4.50 5.36 -7.32
C THR A 69 3.32 4.44 -7.00
N LEU A 70 3.55 3.35 -6.27
CA LEU A 70 2.50 2.43 -5.84
C LEU A 70 1.45 3.12 -4.95
N LEU A 71 1.90 3.93 -3.99
CA LEU A 71 1.00 4.63 -3.08
C LEU A 71 0.10 5.62 -3.83
N GLY A 72 0.64 6.31 -4.84
CA GLY A 72 -0.16 7.16 -5.75
C GLY A 72 -1.23 6.39 -6.52
N LEU A 73 -1.04 5.09 -6.76
CA LEU A 73 -2.02 4.19 -7.38
C LEU A 73 -2.99 3.55 -6.36
N GLY A 74 -2.92 3.93 -5.08
CA GLY A 74 -3.72 3.31 -4.01
C GLY A 74 -3.21 1.93 -3.60
N LEU A 75 -1.94 1.62 -3.86
CA LEU A 75 -1.32 0.33 -3.56
C LEU A 75 -0.17 0.49 -2.56
N PHE A 76 0.03 -0.50 -1.72
CA PHE A 76 1.15 -0.56 -0.79
C PHE A 76 2.06 -1.76 -1.11
N PRO A 77 3.39 -1.58 -1.20
CA PRO A 77 4.28 -2.67 -1.58
C PRO A 77 4.36 -3.78 -0.52
N GLY A 78 4.58 -5.02 -0.94
CA GLY A 78 4.92 -6.15 -0.06
C GLY A 78 6.41 -6.20 0.34
N SER A 79 7.26 -5.41 -0.32
CA SER A 79 8.72 -5.35 -0.09
C SER A 79 9.26 -3.95 -0.40
N PRO A 80 10.27 -3.44 0.32
CA PRO A 80 10.66 -2.04 0.22
C PRO A 80 11.58 -1.72 -0.96
N VAL A 81 12.23 -2.73 -1.56
CA VAL A 81 13.26 -2.52 -2.61
C VAL A 81 12.81 -3.10 -3.96
N ARG A 82 12.22 -4.30 -3.96
CA ARG A 82 11.69 -4.98 -5.15
C ARG A 82 10.40 -5.73 -4.78
N PRO A 83 9.25 -5.05 -4.77
CA PRO A 83 7.97 -5.69 -4.52
C PRO A 83 7.55 -6.52 -5.73
N THR A 84 7.40 -7.83 -5.52
CA THR A 84 6.66 -8.70 -6.45
C THR A 84 5.15 -8.50 -6.31
N PHE A 85 4.71 -8.18 -5.09
CA PHE A 85 3.31 -7.97 -4.74
C PHE A 85 3.11 -6.54 -4.24
N ALA A 86 1.97 -5.97 -4.58
CA ALA A 86 1.43 -4.78 -3.93
C ALA A 86 -0.01 -5.05 -3.55
N PHE A 87 -0.47 -4.45 -2.45
CA PHE A 87 -1.79 -4.68 -1.90
C PHE A 87 -2.58 -3.39 -1.90
N ASP A 88 -3.84 -3.46 -2.25
CA ASP A 88 -4.77 -2.34 -2.17
C ASP A 88 -4.80 -1.74 -0.76
N ILE A 89 -4.68 -0.41 -0.69
CA ILE A 89 -4.67 0.31 0.60
C ILE A 89 -6.01 0.13 1.31
N ASN A 90 -7.14 0.11 0.59
CA ASN A 90 -8.44 -0.13 1.20
C ASN A 90 -8.54 -1.53 1.82
N HIS A 91 -8.01 -2.54 1.13
CA HIS A 91 -7.92 -3.89 1.68
C HIS A 91 -7.00 -3.96 2.92
N LEU A 92 -5.88 -3.22 2.94
CA LEU A 92 -5.00 -3.14 4.11
C LEU A 92 -5.63 -2.37 5.28
N LEU A 93 -6.39 -1.31 5.00
CA LEU A 93 -7.19 -0.58 6.00
C LEU A 93 -8.19 -1.55 6.66
N TRP A 94 -8.94 -2.28 5.84
CA TRP A 94 -9.90 -3.26 6.33
C TRP A 94 -9.23 -4.36 7.16
N ALA A 95 -8.13 -4.94 6.68
CA ALA A 95 -7.35 -5.94 7.42
C ALA A 95 -6.84 -5.40 8.77
N SER A 96 -6.34 -4.15 8.79
CA SER A 96 -5.87 -3.51 10.00
C SER A 96 -6.99 -3.35 11.02
N THR A 97 -8.16 -2.86 10.60
CA THR A 97 -9.34 -2.75 11.46
C THR A 97 -9.83 -4.12 11.94
N PHE A 98 -9.90 -5.11 11.05
CA PHE A 98 -10.35 -6.45 11.39
C PHE A 98 -9.46 -7.10 12.47
N PHE A 99 -8.14 -7.03 12.33
CA PHE A 99 -7.22 -7.64 13.30
C PHE A 99 -7.10 -6.87 14.62
N LEU A 100 -7.50 -5.59 14.66
CA LEU A 100 -7.64 -4.87 15.94
C LEU A 100 -8.88 -5.32 16.71
N ASN A 101 -9.91 -5.80 16.01
CA ASN A 101 -11.20 -6.19 16.60
C ASN A 101 -11.41 -7.72 16.63
N GLY A 102 -10.39 -8.50 16.27
CA GLY A 102 -10.47 -9.95 16.13
C GLY A 102 -9.12 -10.62 16.31
N ILE A 103 -9.08 -11.94 16.14
CA ILE A 103 -7.83 -12.69 16.28
C ILE A 103 -6.95 -12.46 15.04
N PRO A 104 -5.72 -11.93 15.18
CA PRO A 104 -4.83 -11.70 14.05
C PRO A 104 -4.31 -13.03 13.49
N ASN A 105 -5.01 -13.56 12.47
CA ASN A 105 -4.62 -14.80 11.79
C ASN A 105 -4.32 -14.55 10.31
N ILE A 106 -3.07 -14.16 10.02
CA ILE A 106 -2.60 -13.89 8.66
C ILE A 106 -2.68 -15.13 7.76
N SER A 107 -2.47 -16.32 8.31
CA SER A 107 -2.54 -17.58 7.54
C SER A 107 -3.97 -17.85 7.08
N ALA A 108 -4.96 -17.73 7.99
CA ALA A 108 -6.36 -17.89 7.63
C ALA A 108 -6.82 -16.78 6.67
N TRP A 109 -6.38 -15.54 6.89
CA TRP A 109 -6.70 -14.42 6.01
C TRP A 109 -6.22 -14.65 4.58
N THR A 110 -4.96 -15.00 4.41
CA THR A 110 -4.37 -15.22 3.08
C THR A 110 -4.94 -16.46 2.40
N ALA A 111 -5.29 -17.50 3.17
CA ALA A 111 -6.03 -18.65 2.65
C ALA A 111 -7.43 -18.26 2.14
N ALA A 112 -8.18 -17.48 2.93
CA ALA A 112 -9.51 -17.00 2.56
C ALA A 112 -9.46 -16.10 1.32
N LEU A 113 -8.51 -15.15 1.27
CA LEU A 113 -8.29 -14.28 0.11
C LEU A 113 -7.97 -15.09 -1.15
N THR A 114 -7.08 -16.08 -1.03
CA THR A 114 -6.70 -16.95 -2.15
C THR A 114 -7.88 -17.77 -2.65
N ALA A 115 -8.67 -18.35 -1.74
CA ALA A 115 -9.87 -19.11 -2.09
C ALA A 115 -10.93 -18.21 -2.75
N TYR A 116 -11.17 -17.01 -2.21
CA TYR A 116 -12.15 -16.06 -2.75
C TYR A 116 -11.76 -15.56 -4.15
N LEU A 117 -10.50 -15.19 -4.36
CA LEU A 117 -10.01 -14.78 -5.68
C LEU A 117 -10.01 -15.95 -6.68
N GLY A 118 -9.73 -17.18 -6.21
CA GLY A 118 -9.84 -18.39 -7.01
C GLY A 118 -11.27 -18.68 -7.48
N GLN A 119 -12.29 -18.44 -6.63
CA GLN A 119 -13.70 -18.54 -7.03
C GLN A 119 -14.09 -17.56 -8.14
N LYS A 120 -13.37 -16.44 -8.25
CA LYS A 120 -13.52 -15.44 -9.31
C LYS A 120 -12.67 -15.74 -10.56
N ALA A 121 -12.10 -16.94 -10.65
CA ALA A 121 -11.23 -17.39 -11.76
C ALA A 121 -9.93 -16.59 -11.91
N TYR A 122 -9.44 -15.94 -10.85
CA TYR A 122 -8.09 -15.39 -10.85
C TYR A 122 -7.05 -16.48 -10.59
N GLU A 123 -5.95 -16.45 -11.35
CA GLU A 123 -4.76 -17.25 -11.04
C GLU A 123 -4.02 -16.65 -9.85
N VAL A 124 -4.42 -17.07 -8.66
CA VAL A 124 -3.80 -16.58 -7.43
C VAL A 124 -2.47 -17.29 -7.21
N PRO A 125 -1.39 -16.56 -6.89
CA PRO A 125 -0.18 -17.16 -6.36
C PRO A 125 -0.48 -18.04 -5.15
N SER A 126 0.36 -19.04 -4.87
CA SER A 126 0.13 -19.93 -3.72
C SER A 126 -0.05 -19.13 -2.42
N THR A 127 -0.95 -19.59 -1.53
CA THR A 127 -1.19 -18.95 -0.23
C THR A 127 0.12 -18.67 0.53
N GLU A 128 1.09 -19.58 0.43
CA GLU A 128 2.41 -19.44 1.02
C GLU A 128 3.17 -18.23 0.47
N SER A 129 3.11 -18.01 -0.85
CA SER A 129 3.78 -16.89 -1.52
C SER A 129 3.18 -15.54 -1.14
N LEU A 130 1.88 -15.47 -0.82
CA LEU A 130 1.20 -14.25 -0.39
C LEU A 130 1.38 -13.94 1.09
N ARG A 131 1.56 -14.96 1.95
CA ARG A 131 1.59 -14.80 3.41
C ARG A 131 2.64 -13.81 3.89
N LYS A 132 3.90 -14.01 3.47
CA LYS A 132 5.03 -13.17 3.91
C LYS A 132 4.94 -11.73 3.36
N PRO A 133 4.68 -11.50 2.06
CA PRO A 133 4.49 -10.16 1.52
C PRO A 133 3.31 -9.42 2.16
N PHE A 134 2.17 -10.09 2.36
CA PHE A 134 1.00 -9.48 3.00
C PHE A 134 1.28 -9.12 4.45
N SER A 135 1.87 -10.04 5.23
CA SER A 135 2.27 -9.78 6.62
C SER A 135 3.19 -8.57 6.73
N LYS A 136 4.16 -8.45 5.82
CA LYS A 136 5.09 -7.30 5.80
C LYS A 136 4.40 -6.02 5.36
N ALA A 137 3.59 -6.05 4.30
CA ALA A 137 2.82 -4.90 3.85
C ALA A 137 1.96 -4.36 4.99
N LEU A 138 1.17 -5.23 5.63
CA LEU A 138 0.30 -4.88 6.72
C LEU A 138 1.05 -4.30 7.92
N GLN A 139 2.11 -4.97 8.38
CA GLN A 139 2.94 -4.49 9.50
C GLN A 139 3.45 -3.06 9.27
N TYR A 140 3.98 -2.78 8.07
CA TYR A 140 4.55 -1.47 7.78
C TYR A 140 3.51 -0.43 7.40
N PHE A 141 2.38 -0.85 6.84
CA PHE A 141 1.23 0.02 6.60
C PHE A 141 0.64 0.50 7.93
N GLN A 142 0.44 -0.38 8.91
CA GLN A 142 0.00 -0.01 10.26
C GLN A 142 0.95 1.00 10.92
N LEU A 143 2.27 0.84 10.72
CA LEU A 143 3.25 1.82 11.20
C LEU A 143 3.14 3.18 10.49
N VAL A 144 2.81 3.20 9.19
CA VAL A 144 2.52 4.44 8.46
C VAL A 144 1.25 5.10 9.00
N GLN A 145 0.18 4.33 9.23
CA GLN A 145 -1.07 4.84 9.83
C GLN A 145 -0.81 5.45 11.21
N GLN A 146 -0.12 4.72 12.09
CA GLN A 146 0.20 5.21 13.43
C GLN A 146 0.93 6.56 13.38
N ARG A 147 1.96 6.69 12.52
CA ARG A 147 2.72 7.94 12.39
C ARG A 147 1.91 9.07 11.77
N ALA A 148 1.00 8.74 10.85
CA ALA A 148 0.09 9.72 10.26
C ALA A 148 -0.89 10.26 11.31
N ASP A 149 -1.41 9.40 12.18
CA ASP A 149 -2.30 9.77 13.28
C ASP A 149 -1.56 10.62 14.32
N GLU A 150 -0.33 10.25 14.68
CA GLU A 150 0.54 11.03 15.57
C GLU A 150 0.80 12.43 15.02
N LEU A 151 1.17 12.54 13.73
CA LEU A 151 1.42 13.83 13.08
C LEU A 151 0.15 14.70 13.06
N THR A 152 -0.99 14.12 12.69
CA THR A 152 -2.26 14.84 12.63
C THR A 152 -2.67 15.34 14.02
N ARG A 153 -2.53 14.51 15.05
CA ARG A 153 -2.82 14.87 16.43
C ARG A 153 -1.95 16.03 16.91
N ASN A 154 -0.64 15.96 16.68
CA ASN A 154 0.30 17.01 17.07
C ASN A 154 -0.04 18.36 16.43
N VAL A 155 -0.42 18.35 15.13
CA VAL A 155 -0.84 19.57 14.44
C VAL A 155 -2.11 20.14 15.07
N VAL A 156 -3.12 19.31 15.32
CA VAL A 156 -4.38 19.74 15.95
C VAL A 156 -4.16 20.30 17.35
N GLU A 157 -3.29 19.67 18.15
CA GLU A 157 -2.94 20.15 19.50
C GLU A 157 -2.19 21.48 19.46
N ALA A 158 -1.25 21.66 18.53
CA ALA A 158 -0.55 22.92 18.35
C ALA A 158 -1.51 24.07 17.99
N TYR A 159 -2.51 23.82 17.14
CA TYR A 159 -3.55 24.80 16.82
C TYR A 159 -4.49 25.11 17.99
N ARG A 160 -4.68 24.18 18.92
CA ARG A 160 -5.51 24.41 20.13
C ARG A 160 -4.79 25.19 21.21
N ALA A 161 -3.46 25.17 21.21
CA ALA A 161 -2.62 25.85 22.18
C ALA A 161 -2.20 27.27 21.77
N ALA A 162 -2.45 27.65 20.51
CA ALA A 162 -2.24 28.99 19.95
C ALA A 162 -3.51 29.84 20.06
#